data_AF-A0A126T4D1-F1
#
_entry.id   AF-A0A126T4D1-F1
#
_cell.length_a   1.000
_cell.length_b   1.000
_cell.length_c   1.000
_cell.angle_alpha   90.00
_cell.angle_beta   90.00
_cell.angle_gamma   90.00
#
_symmetry.space_group_name_H-M   'P 1'
#
loop_
_entity.id
_entity.type
_entity.pdbx_description
1 polymer ?
#
loop_
_entity_poly.entity_id
_entity_poly.type
_entity_poly.pdbx_seq_one_letter_code
_entity_poly.pdbx_strand_id
1 'polypeptide(L)'
;MSLNIYLYEVHMIYLEWGFVLIKVLLGLWIISFLIRPFVSYEIQEFFRNMDEFIVEQISSIPIWLSNLWLFAGTILYFIGNFTVLLLLTLGVFMLGYSIFLHAQEVDCSLESVYNLAKSLVEEKTAWSGATTIVASTVAIGHMWKLNLDKRQYFEKREKELHEKYEARRNKERERSKSQSGFV
;
A
#
# COMPACT_ATOMS: atom_id res chain seq x y z
N MET A 1 7.31 -11.12 16.62
CA MET A 1 5.84 -11.21 16.58
C MET A 1 5.16 -10.20 17.51
N SER A 2 5.69 -9.93 18.72
CA SER A 2 5.11 -8.94 19.66
C SER A 2 5.21 -7.47 19.23
N LEU A 3 6.28 -7.06 18.54
CA LEU A 3 6.49 -5.66 18.14
C LEU A 3 5.46 -5.15 17.11
N ASN A 4 5.01 -6.04 16.21
CA ASN A 4 4.02 -5.72 15.17
C ASN A 4 2.61 -5.57 15.73
N ILE A 5 2.26 -6.30 16.79
CA ILE A 5 0.96 -6.21 17.45
C ILE A 5 0.89 -4.92 18.28
N TYR A 6 1.98 -4.57 18.96
CA TYR A 6 2.09 -3.31 19.70
C TYR A 6 1.99 -2.09 18.78
N LEU A 7 2.66 -2.10 17.61
CA LEU A 7 2.48 -1.02 16.63
C LEU A 7 1.03 -0.95 16.13
N TYR A 8 0.37 -2.09 15.91
CA TYR A 8 -1.01 -2.15 15.43
C TYR A 8 -2.01 -1.55 16.43
N GLU A 9 -1.92 -1.92 17.71
CA GLU A 9 -2.75 -1.34 18.78
C GLU A 9 -2.52 0.16 18.92
N VAL A 10 -1.27 0.60 18.94
CA VAL A 10 -0.92 2.02 19.04
C VAL A 10 -1.48 2.82 17.86
N HIS A 11 -1.43 2.29 16.64
CA HIS A 11 -1.98 2.97 15.46
C HIS A 11 -3.51 2.95 15.37
N MET A 12 -4.18 1.88 15.81
CA MET A 12 -5.64 1.84 15.94
C MET A 12 -6.14 2.87 16.97
N ILE A 13 -5.44 2.98 18.10
CA ILE A 13 -5.69 4.01 19.12
C ILE A 13 -5.57 5.41 18.49
N TYR A 14 -4.50 5.70 17.73
CA TYR A 14 -4.37 7.01 17.05
C TYR A 14 -5.49 7.30 16.04
N LEU A 15 -6.03 6.27 15.37
CA LEU A 15 -7.12 6.42 14.40
C LEU A 15 -8.46 6.71 15.10
N GLU A 16 -8.74 6.03 16.21
CA GLU A 16 -9.89 6.34 17.07
C GLU A 16 -9.79 7.75 17.66
N TRP A 17 -8.63 8.13 18.19
CA TRP A 17 -8.38 9.50 18.68
C TRP A 17 -8.48 10.54 17.57
N GLY A 18 -8.10 10.22 16.34
CA GLY A 18 -8.30 11.08 15.17
C GLY A 18 -9.79 11.34 14.87
N PHE A 19 -10.64 10.31 14.95
CA PHE A 19 -12.09 10.47 14.82
C PHE A 19 -12.72 11.24 15.97
N VAL A 20 -12.25 11.03 17.20
CA VAL A 20 -12.67 11.81 18.37
C VAL A 20 -12.28 13.27 18.20
N LEU A 21 -11.06 13.55 17.74
CA LEU A 21 -10.58 14.91 17.45
C LEU A 21 -11.45 15.60 16.39
N ILE A 22 -11.78 14.91 15.29
CA ILE A 22 -12.66 15.45 14.24
C ILE A 22 -14.04 15.79 14.81
N LYS A 23 -14.64 14.92 15.63
CA LYS A 23 -15.95 15.17 16.26
C LYS A 23 -15.90 16.36 17.21
N VAL A 24 -14.82 16.49 18.00
CA VAL A 24 -14.63 17.62 18.93
C VAL A 24 -14.44 18.93 18.17
N LEU A 25 -13.61 18.94 17.11
CA LEU A 25 -13.38 20.14 16.29
C LEU A 25 -14.65 20.58 15.55
N LEU A 26 -15.44 19.64 15.01
CA LEU A 26 -16.75 19.93 14.42
C LEU A 26 -17.74 20.49 15.45
N GLY A 27 -17.77 19.92 16.65
CA GLY A 27 -18.61 20.41 17.74
C GLY A 27 -18.24 21.84 18.16
N LEU A 28 -16.95 22.12 18.34
CA LEU A 28 -16.45 23.46 18.65
C LEU A 28 -16.73 24.46 17.53
N TRP A 29 -16.65 24.03 16.28
CA TRP A 29 -16.96 24.86 15.11
C TRP A 29 -18.46 25.22 15.05
N ILE A 30 -19.35 24.26 15.29
CA ILE A 30 -20.80 24.49 15.33
C ILE A 30 -21.18 25.42 16.49
N ILE A 31 -20.60 25.21 17.67
CA ILE A 31 -20.83 26.05 18.85
C ILE A 31 -20.32 27.48 18.61
N SER A 32 -19.13 27.63 18.02
CA SER A 32 -18.58 28.91 17.57
C SER A 32 -19.54 29.65 16.63
N PHE A 33 -20.08 28.93 15.64
CA PHE A 33 -21.00 29.50 14.66
C PHE A 33 -22.33 29.96 15.29
N LEU A 34 -22.87 29.20 16.23
CA LEU A 34 -24.14 29.51 16.91
C LEU A 34 -24.02 30.67 17.90
N ILE A 35 -22.86 30.81 18.55
CA ILE A 35 -22.63 31.83 19.58
C ILE A 35 -22.22 33.18 18.95
N ARG A 36 -21.60 33.18 17.76
CA ARG A 36 -21.09 34.36 17.02
C ARG A 36 -22.03 35.58 16.97
N PRO A 37 -23.35 35.45 16.76
CA PRO A 37 -24.27 36.59 16.70
C PRO A 37 -24.42 37.32 18.04
N PHE A 38 -24.04 36.68 19.15
CA PHE A 38 -24.30 37.14 20.52
C PHE A 38 -23.06 37.69 21.23
N VAL A 39 -21.91 37.80 20.55
CA VAL A 39 -20.63 38.17 21.17
C VAL A 39 -20.01 39.42 20.56
N SER A 40 -19.28 40.18 21.38
CA SER A 40 -18.58 41.40 21.01
C SER A 40 -17.51 41.17 19.94
N TYR A 41 -17.16 42.26 19.22
CA TYR A 41 -16.23 42.24 18.09
C TYR A 41 -14.85 41.64 18.43
N GLU A 42 -14.34 41.89 19.64
CA GLU A 42 -13.06 41.33 20.12
C GLU A 42 -13.08 39.80 20.23
N ILE A 43 -14.22 39.23 20.62
CA ILE A 43 -14.36 37.77 20.76
C ILE A 43 -14.63 37.13 19.39
N GLN A 44 -15.21 37.87 18.43
CA GLN A 44 -15.33 37.40 17.05
C GLN A 44 -13.97 37.19 16.37
N GLU A 45 -12.96 38.00 16.71
CA GLU A 45 -11.59 37.84 16.19
C GLU A 45 -10.91 36.58 16.72
N PHE A 46 -11.15 36.23 18.00
CA PHE A 46 -10.74 34.94 18.57
C PHE A 46 -11.38 33.76 17.83
N PHE A 47 -12.69 33.83 17.54
CA PHE A 47 -13.37 32.79 16.76
C PHE A 47 -12.87 32.70 15.30
N ARG A 48 -12.43 33.81 14.69
CA ARG A 48 -11.85 33.79 13.34
C ARG A 48 -10.50 33.05 13.32
N ASN A 49 -9.64 33.28 14.30
CA ASN A 49 -8.38 32.55 14.43
C ASN A 49 -8.62 31.05 14.71
N MET A 50 -9.66 30.72 15.48
CA MET A 50 -10.05 29.33 15.72
C MET A 50 -10.58 28.65 14.45
N ASP A 51 -11.35 29.34 13.62
CA ASP A 51 -11.80 28.83 12.32
C ASP A 51 -10.63 28.55 11.38
N GLU A 52 -9.64 29.46 11.30
CA GLU A 52 -8.42 29.25 10.50
C GLU A 52 -7.64 28.01 10.97
N PHE A 53 -7.48 27.84 12.28
CA PHE A 53 -6.86 26.65 12.86
C PHE A 53 -7.62 25.35 12.53
N ILE A 54 -8.96 25.36 12.63
CA ILE A 54 -9.80 24.19 12.31
C ILE A 54 -9.69 23.83 10.82
N VAL A 55 -9.70 24.82 9.93
CA VAL A 55 -9.55 24.61 8.49
C VAL A 55 -8.18 24.04 8.15
N GLU A 56 -7.12 24.54 8.79
CA GLU A 56 -5.76 24.01 8.61
C GLU A 56 -5.66 22.55 9.05
N GLN A 57 -6.25 22.20 10.21
CA GLN A 57 -6.29 20.81 10.67
C GLN A 57 -7.11 19.91 9.75
N ILE A 58 -8.29 20.34 9.28
CA ILE A 58 -9.11 19.58 8.31
C ILE A 58 -8.36 19.36 6.99
N SER A 59 -7.61 20.37 6.52
CA SER A 59 -6.83 20.28 5.28
C SER A 59 -5.66 19.27 5.35
N SER A 60 -5.23 18.89 6.56
CA SER A 60 -4.19 17.89 6.79
C SER A 60 -4.71 16.44 6.83
N ILE A 61 -6.02 16.23 7.00
CA ILE A 61 -6.67 14.90 7.05
C ILE A 61 -6.39 14.07 5.77
N PRO A 62 -6.46 14.60 4.54
CA PRO A 62 -6.16 13.84 3.32
C PRO A 62 -4.73 13.30 3.27
N ILE A 63 -3.77 14.03 3.85
CA ILE A 63 -2.36 13.62 3.91
C ILE A 63 -2.21 12.42 4.86
N TRP A 64 -2.89 12.47 6.00
CA TRP A 64 -2.89 11.38 6.97
C TRP A 64 -3.58 10.11 6.42
N LEU A 65 -4.73 10.27 5.76
CA LEU A 65 -5.46 9.17 5.12
C LEU A 65 -4.66 8.53 3.98
N SER A 66 -3.96 9.34 3.19
CA SER A 66 -3.06 8.87 2.12
C SER A 66 -1.92 8.02 2.68
N ASN A 67 -1.31 8.46 3.79
CA ASN A 67 -0.27 7.69 4.46
C ASN A 67 -0.79 6.37 5.04
N LEU A 68 -2.02 6.36 5.57
CA LEU A 68 -2.68 5.14 6.07
C LEU A 68 -2.98 4.14 4.93
N TRP A 69 -3.42 4.64 3.78
CA TRP A 69 -3.67 3.83 2.58
C TRP A 69 -2.39 3.19 2.05
N LEU A 70 -1.29 3.95 2.00
CA LEU A 70 0.02 3.44 1.60
C LEU A 70 0.54 2.36 2.56
N PHE A 71 0.32 2.55 3.86
CA PHE A 71 0.68 1.56 4.89
C PHE A 71 -0.15 0.27 4.75
N ALA A 72 -1.48 0.39 4.63
CA ALA A 72 -2.38 -0.73 4.41
C ALA A 72 -2.03 -1.50 3.13
N GLY A 73 -1.73 -0.79 2.04
CA GLY A 73 -1.26 -1.38 0.79
C GLY A 73 0.06 -2.14 0.94
N THR A 74 0.98 -1.66 1.79
CA THR A 74 2.25 -2.34 2.07
C THR A 74 2.05 -3.62 2.87
N ILE A 75 1.14 -3.61 3.86
CA ILE A 75 0.76 -4.81 4.63
C ILE A 75 0.11 -5.84 3.71
N LEU A 76 -0.86 -5.43 2.88
CA LEU A 76 -1.54 -6.32 1.94
C LEU A 76 -0.57 -6.93 0.93
N TYR A 77 0.41 -6.17 0.46
CA TYR A 77 1.47 -6.68 -0.41
C TYR A 77 2.31 -7.78 0.28
N PHE A 78 2.69 -7.56 1.55
CA PHE A 78 3.46 -8.54 2.32
C PHE A 78 2.67 -9.82 2.61
N ILE A 79 1.41 -9.68 3.06
CA ILE A 79 0.50 -10.81 3.30
C ILE A 79 0.24 -11.57 1.99
N GLY A 80 0.03 -10.86 0.89
CA GLY A 80 -0.17 -11.44 -0.43
C GLY A 80 1.02 -12.30 -0.86
N ASN A 81 2.25 -11.77 -0.77
CA ASN A 81 3.46 -12.51 -1.11
C ASN A 81 3.64 -13.77 -0.24
N PHE A 82 3.40 -13.65 1.07
CA PHE A 82 3.49 -14.79 1.99
C PHE A 82 2.45 -15.88 1.65
N THR A 83 1.23 -15.47 1.32
CA THR A 83 0.13 -16.37 0.95
C THR A 83 0.44 -17.10 -0.35
N VAL A 84 0.97 -16.41 -1.35
CA VAL A 84 1.39 -17.00 -2.63
C VAL A 84 2.51 -18.02 -2.43
N LEU A 85 3.49 -17.73 -1.58
CA LEU A 85 4.59 -18.65 -1.28
C LEU A 85 4.10 -19.90 -0.54
N LEU A 86 3.15 -19.73 0.39
CA LEU A 86 2.52 -20.83 1.12
C LEU A 86 1.68 -21.72 0.18
N LEU A 87 0.88 -21.12 -0.70
CA LEU A 87 0.11 -21.84 -1.71
C LEU A 87 1.01 -22.61 -2.69
N LEU A 88 2.11 -22.01 -3.13
CA LEU A 88 3.07 -22.69 -4.00
C LEU A 88 3.71 -23.89 -3.30
N THR A 89 4.09 -23.74 -2.03
CA THR A 89 4.66 -24.83 -1.22
C THR A 89 3.64 -25.97 -1.03
N LEU A 90 2.38 -25.63 -0.72
CA LEU A 90 1.31 -26.62 -0.60
C LEU A 90 1.01 -27.32 -1.93
N GLY A 91 0.98 -26.58 -3.03
CA GLY A 91 0.74 -27.15 -4.36
C GLY A 91 1.84 -28.14 -4.78
N VAL A 92 3.11 -27.76 -4.57
CA VAL A 92 4.27 -28.64 -4.80
C VAL A 92 4.21 -29.87 -3.90
N PHE A 93 3.85 -29.69 -2.62
CA PHE A 93 3.71 -30.82 -1.69
C PHE A 93 2.61 -31.79 -2.14
N MET A 94 1.42 -31.30 -2.47
CA MET A 94 0.29 -32.14 -2.90
C MET A 94 0.61 -32.89 -4.19
N LEU A 95 1.14 -32.20 -5.20
CA LEU A 95 1.49 -32.83 -6.48
C LEU A 95 2.66 -33.81 -6.32
N GLY A 96 3.73 -33.39 -5.63
CA GLY A 96 4.93 -34.19 -5.42
C GLY A 96 4.67 -35.43 -4.57
N TYR A 97 3.78 -35.33 -3.58
CA TYR A 97 3.36 -36.47 -2.76
C TYR A 97 2.54 -37.48 -3.57
N SER A 98 1.58 -37.03 -4.39
CA SER A 98 0.82 -37.91 -5.28
C SER A 98 1.72 -38.61 -6.31
N ILE A 99 2.71 -37.89 -6.87
CA ILE A 99 3.74 -38.48 -7.74
C ILE A 99 4.55 -39.53 -6.97
N PHE A 100 5.00 -39.22 -5.76
CA PHE A 100 5.79 -40.17 -4.95
C PHE A 100 5.02 -41.46 -4.63
N LEU A 101 3.73 -41.36 -4.32
CA LEU A 101 2.88 -42.53 -4.06
C LEU A 101 2.76 -43.43 -5.29
N HIS A 102 2.56 -42.85 -6.47
CA HIS A 102 2.39 -43.63 -7.71
C HIS A 102 3.72 -44.01 -8.37
N ALA A 103 4.82 -43.34 -8.05
CA ALA A 103 6.14 -43.61 -8.62
C ALA A 103 6.80 -44.89 -8.09
N GLN A 104 6.34 -45.44 -6.95
CA GLN A 104 6.86 -46.72 -6.44
C GLN A 104 6.48 -47.93 -7.32
N GLU A 105 5.55 -47.77 -8.26
CA GLU A 105 5.03 -48.85 -9.11
C GLU A 105 5.52 -48.76 -10.58
N VAL A 106 6.42 -47.83 -10.90
CA VAL A 106 6.66 -47.39 -12.29
C VAL A 106 8.13 -47.57 -12.69
N ASP A 107 8.39 -48.43 -13.69
CA ASP A 107 9.70 -48.57 -14.36
C ASP A 107 10.09 -47.32 -15.16
N CYS A 108 11.37 -47.14 -15.53
CA CYS A 108 11.81 -46.01 -16.37
C CYS A 108 11.49 -46.17 -17.88
N SER A 109 10.23 -46.43 -18.24
CA SER A 109 9.78 -46.47 -19.64
C SER A 109 8.87 -45.28 -19.98
N LEU A 110 8.82 -44.87 -21.26
CA LEU A 110 7.93 -43.77 -21.69
C LEU A 110 6.44 -44.11 -21.49
N GLU A 111 6.09 -45.39 -21.63
CA GLU A 111 4.73 -45.90 -21.46
C GLU A 111 4.29 -45.89 -20.00
N SER A 112 5.21 -46.22 -19.08
CA SER A 112 4.95 -46.17 -17.64
C SER A 112 4.78 -44.72 -17.14
N VAL A 113 5.56 -43.77 -17.67
CA VAL A 113 5.40 -42.33 -17.39
C VAL A 113 4.07 -41.81 -17.91
N TYR A 114 3.62 -42.26 -19.09
CA TYR A 114 2.31 -41.90 -19.63
C TYR A 114 1.17 -42.45 -18.76
N ASN A 115 1.27 -43.70 -18.31
CA ASN A 115 0.29 -44.31 -17.42
C ASN A 115 0.26 -43.64 -16.04
N LEU A 116 1.41 -43.25 -15.50
CA LEU A 116 1.53 -42.44 -14.29
C LEU A 116 0.82 -41.09 -14.46
N ALA A 117 1.08 -40.38 -15.57
CA ALA A 117 0.44 -39.10 -15.86
C ALA A 117 -1.09 -39.25 -15.97
N LYS A 118 -1.57 -40.31 -16.63
CA LYS A 118 -3.01 -40.60 -16.73
C LYS A 118 -3.64 -40.84 -15.35
N SER A 119 -2.98 -41.61 -14.49
CA SER A 119 -3.44 -41.87 -13.12
C SER A 119 -3.45 -40.59 -12.26
N LEU A 120 -2.43 -39.74 -12.40
CA LEU A 120 -2.35 -38.45 -11.69
C LEU A 120 -3.41 -37.45 -12.15
N VAL A 121 -3.86 -37.50 -13.42
CA VAL A 121 -4.95 -36.64 -13.92
C VAL A 121 -6.29 -37.02 -13.29
N GLU A 122 -6.50 -38.30 -12.99
CA GLU A 122 -7.72 -38.78 -12.33
C GLU A 122 -7.70 -38.51 -10.81
N GLU A 123 -6.52 -38.30 -10.22
CA GLU A 123 -6.35 -38.01 -8.81
C GLU A 123 -6.64 -36.54 -8.46
N LYS A 124 -7.71 -36.30 -7.70
CA LYS A 124 -8.15 -34.96 -7.28
C LYS A 124 -7.06 -34.17 -6.54
N THR A 125 -6.23 -34.85 -5.75
CA THR A 125 -5.16 -34.23 -4.94
C THR A 125 -4.04 -33.70 -5.83
N ALA A 126 -3.60 -34.49 -6.80
CA ALA A 126 -2.59 -34.09 -7.79
C ALA A 126 -3.10 -32.95 -8.67
N TRP A 127 -4.35 -33.04 -9.15
CA TRP A 127 -4.97 -31.99 -9.95
C TRP A 127 -5.10 -30.67 -9.18
N SER A 128 -5.52 -30.73 -7.91
CA SER A 128 -5.57 -29.56 -7.02
C SER A 128 -4.17 -28.96 -6.82
N GLY A 129 -3.17 -29.80 -6.54
CA GLY A 129 -1.78 -29.36 -6.36
C GLY A 129 -1.24 -28.64 -7.60
N ALA A 130 -1.41 -29.24 -8.79
CA ALA A 130 -1.01 -28.63 -10.07
C ALA A 130 -1.72 -27.28 -10.31
N THR A 131 -3.02 -27.21 -10.07
CA THR A 131 -3.81 -25.98 -10.24
C THR A 131 -3.32 -24.88 -9.29
N THR A 132 -3.03 -25.22 -8.04
CA THR A 132 -2.49 -24.28 -7.05
C THR A 132 -1.11 -23.77 -7.44
N ILE A 133 -0.24 -24.61 -8.01
CA ILE A 133 1.08 -24.18 -8.53
C ILE A 133 0.90 -23.18 -9.68
N VAL A 134 0.02 -23.48 -10.65
CA VAL A 134 -0.24 -22.59 -11.79
C VAL A 134 -0.80 -21.26 -11.32
N ALA A 135 -1.82 -21.27 -10.46
CA ALA A 135 -2.43 -20.06 -9.91
C ALA A 135 -1.42 -19.20 -9.14
N SER A 136 -0.58 -19.83 -8.30
CA SER A 136 0.48 -19.13 -7.55
C SER A 136 1.52 -18.52 -8.49
N THR A 137 1.90 -19.22 -9.56
CA THR A 137 2.86 -18.73 -10.55
C THR A 137 2.32 -17.51 -11.30
N VAL A 138 1.04 -17.54 -11.70
CA VAL A 138 0.38 -16.38 -12.32
C VAL A 138 0.32 -15.20 -11.34
N ALA A 139 0.00 -15.44 -10.07
CA ALA A 139 -0.01 -14.40 -9.04
C ALA A 139 1.38 -13.75 -8.84
N ILE A 140 2.46 -14.55 -8.83
CA ILE A 140 3.85 -14.05 -8.81
C ILE A 140 4.11 -13.15 -10.02
N GLY A 141 3.69 -13.56 -11.21
CA GLY A 141 3.84 -12.77 -12.44
C GLY A 141 3.15 -11.40 -12.36
N HIS A 142 1.91 -11.36 -11.86
CA HIS A 142 1.19 -10.10 -11.65
C HIS A 142 1.85 -9.21 -10.60
N MET A 143 2.31 -9.79 -9.49
CA MET A 143 3.02 -9.06 -8.43
C MET A 143 4.37 -8.50 -8.90
N TRP A 144 5.10 -9.24 -9.72
CA TRP A 144 6.33 -8.77 -10.35
C TRP A 144 6.05 -7.56 -11.24
N LYS A 145 5.03 -7.67 -12.11
CA LYS A 145 4.63 -6.58 -13.01
C LYS A 145 4.29 -5.31 -12.22
N LEU A 146 3.48 -5.42 -11.17
CA LEU A 146 3.15 -4.30 -10.28
C LEU A 146 4.41 -3.65 -9.67
N ASN A 147 5.42 -4.44 -9.32
CA ASN A 147 6.66 -3.93 -8.75
C ASN A 147 7.52 -3.18 -9.78
N LEU A 148 7.56 -3.66 -11.03
CA LEU A 148 8.20 -2.97 -12.15
C LEU A 148 7.51 -1.63 -12.44
N ASP A 149 6.18 -1.65 -12.53
CA ASP A 149 5.38 -0.44 -12.79
C ASP A 149 5.58 0.60 -11.67
N LYS A 150 5.61 0.15 -10.41
CA LYS A 150 5.92 1.00 -9.25
C LYS A 150 7.30 1.64 -9.37
N ARG A 151 8.33 0.88 -9.73
CA ARG A 151 9.70 1.39 -9.89
C ARG A 151 9.78 2.44 -10.99
N GLN A 152 9.17 2.19 -12.15
CA GLN A 152 9.11 3.14 -13.26
C GLN A 152 8.40 4.43 -12.86
N TYR A 153 7.32 4.34 -12.07
CA TYR A 153 6.62 5.51 -11.55
C TYR A 153 7.51 6.38 -10.66
N PHE A 154 8.24 5.77 -9.72
CA PHE A 154 9.14 6.54 -8.83
C PHE A 154 10.33 7.14 -9.58
N GLU A 155 10.95 6.40 -10.50
CA GLU A 155 12.04 6.92 -11.33
C GLU A 155 11.57 8.11 -12.19
N LYS A 156 10.36 8.06 -12.73
CA LYS A 156 9.77 9.19 -13.47
C LYS A 156 9.52 10.39 -12.56
N ARG A 157 8.97 10.16 -11.38
CA ARG A 157 8.66 11.22 -10.42
C ARG A 157 9.92 11.91 -9.89
N GLU A 158 10.98 11.15 -9.66
CA GLU A 158 12.29 11.66 -9.21
C GLU A 158 12.94 12.53 -10.29
N LYS A 159 12.89 12.10 -11.56
CA LYS A 159 13.35 12.90 -12.70
C LYS A 159 12.57 14.22 -12.82
N GLU A 160 11.24 14.16 -12.76
CA GLU A 160 10.40 15.37 -12.80
C GLU A 160 10.69 16.33 -11.63
N LEU A 161 10.99 15.79 -10.45
CA LEU A 161 11.37 16.61 -9.30
C LEU A 161 12.71 17.30 -9.54
N HIS A 162 13.69 16.55 -10.04
CA HIS A 162 15.04 17.05 -10.32
C HIS A 162 15.02 18.15 -11.38
N GLU A 163 14.30 17.93 -12.49
CA GLU A 163 14.11 18.94 -13.54
C GLU A 163 13.45 20.21 -13.00
N LYS A 164 12.45 20.10 -12.11
CA LYS A 164 11.83 21.27 -11.46
C LYS A 164 12.82 22.03 -10.57
N TYR A 165 13.69 21.32 -9.85
CA TYR A 165 14.72 21.96 -9.02
C TYR A 165 15.78 22.66 -9.88
N GLU A 166 16.26 22.01 -10.95
CA GLU A 166 17.22 22.62 -11.87
C GLU A 166 16.64 23.84 -12.60
N ALA A 167 15.38 23.75 -13.05
CA ALA A 167 14.69 24.87 -13.69
C ALA A 167 14.52 26.07 -12.74
N ARG A 168 14.24 25.83 -11.45
CA ARG A 168 14.19 26.91 -10.43
C ARG A 168 15.57 27.52 -10.21
N ARG A 169 16.60 26.70 -10.05
CA ARG A 169 17.98 27.16 -9.85
C ARG A 169 18.52 27.97 -11.04
N ASN A 170 18.21 27.55 -12.27
CA ASN A 170 18.60 28.28 -13.47
C ASN A 170 17.87 29.63 -13.58
N LYS A 171 16.57 29.68 -13.28
CA LYS A 171 15.82 30.95 -13.22
C LYS A 171 16.36 31.91 -12.16
N GLU A 172 16.79 31.40 -11.00
CA GLU A 172 17.43 32.22 -9.96
C GLU A 172 18.79 32.75 -10.39
N ARG A 173 19.59 31.94 -11.09
CA ARG A 173 20.88 32.34 -11.67
C ARG A 173 20.73 33.39 -12.77
N GLU A 174 19.69 33.30 -13.61
CA GLU A 174 19.39 34.31 -14.63
C GLU A 174 18.97 35.63 -14.00
N ARG A 175 18.11 35.61 -12.97
CA ARG A 175 17.72 36.82 -12.23
C ARG A 175 18.91 37.51 -11.57
N SER A 176 19.79 36.74 -10.92
CA SER A 176 20.97 37.29 -10.26
C SER A 176 22.00 37.84 -11.24
N LYS A 177 22.16 37.24 -12.42
CA LYS A 177 22.98 37.81 -13.52
C LYS A 177 22.38 39.09 -14.12
N SER A 178 21.06 39.17 -14.28
CA SER A 178 20.41 40.39 -14.77
C SER A 178 20.52 41.57 -13.79
N GLN A 179 20.60 41.30 -12.48
CA GLN A 179 20.83 42.31 -11.46
C GLN A 179 22.30 42.75 -11.36
N SER A 180 23.27 41.86 -11.62
CA SER A 180 24.70 42.19 -11.55
C SER A 180 25.24 42.91 -12.80
N GLY A 181 24.49 42.92 -13.91
CA GLY A 181 24.84 43.65 -15.15
C GLY A 181 24.31 45.08 -15.22
N PHE A 182 23.66 45.56 -14.15
CA PHE A 182 23.08 46.91 -14.06
C PHE A 182 23.87 47.82 -13.09
N VAL A 183 25.18 47.64 -13.03
CA VAL A 183 26.14 48.51 -12.31
C VAL A 183 27.21 48.96 -13.27
#